data_AF-A0A7C2PXP5-F1
#
_entry.id   AF-A0A7C2PXP5-F1
#
_cell.length_a   1.000
_cell.length_b   1.000
_cell.length_c   1.000
_cell.angle_alpha   90.00
_cell.angle_beta   90.00
_cell.angle_gamma   90.00
#
_symmetry.space_group_name_H-M   'P 1'
#
loop_
_entity.id
_entity.type
_entity.pdbx_description
1 polymer ?
#
loop_
_entity_poly.entity_id
_entity_poly.type
_entity_poly.pdbx_seq_one_letter_code
_entity_poly.pdbx_strand_id
1 'polypeptide(L)' 'MSTRMVTLHGRIVLRASIELLTGLHIGGAAGGLEIGGLDKPVIRNPITNQPYIPGSSLKGKLRSLMEKVYGAPQT' A
#
# COMPACT_ATOMS: atom_id res chain seq x y z
N MET A 1 18.44 -6.70 -30.25
CA MET A 1 18.05 -6.36 -28.86
C MET A 1 19.15 -5.48 -28.28
N SER A 2 18.84 -4.25 -27.87
CA SER A 2 19.82 -3.35 -27.25
C SER A 2 19.93 -3.69 -25.76
N THR A 3 21.11 -4.12 -25.31
CA THR A 3 21.41 -4.34 -23.90
C THR A 3 21.47 -2.99 -23.19
N ARG A 4 20.46 -2.64 -22.41
CA ARG A 4 20.51 -1.48 -21.51
C ARG A 4 21.48 -1.79 -20.37
N MET A 5 22.66 -1.17 -20.40
CA MET A 5 23.54 -1.15 -19.24
C MET A 5 22.98 -0.19 -18.19
N VAL A 6 22.62 -0.71 -17.02
CA VAL A 6 22.20 0.09 -15.86
C VAL A 6 23.32 0.05 -14.85
N THR A 7 23.84 1.22 -14.47
CA THR A 7 24.82 1.36 -13.38
C THR A 7 24.09 1.62 -12.06
N LEU A 8 24.28 0.74 -11.08
CA LEU A 8 23.72 0.92 -9.75
C LEU A 8 24.67 1.78 -8.92
N HIS A 9 24.25 3.01 -8.58
CA HIS A 9 25.05 3.91 -7.73
C HIS A 9 24.85 3.67 -6.23
N GLY A 10 23.71 3.11 -5.82
CA GLY A 10 23.41 2.83 -4.42
C GLY A 10 21.91 2.76 -4.13
N ARG A 11 21.56 2.59 -2.85
CA ARG A 11 20.17 2.54 -2.36
C ARG A 11 19.94 3.66 -1.36
N ILE A 12 18.98 4.53 -1.66
CA ILE A 12 18.50 5.53 -0.71
C ILE A 12 17.39 4.89 0.13
N VAL A 13 17.51 4.95 1.46
CA VAL A 13 16.52 4.41 2.39
C VAL A 13 15.79 5.57 3.06
N LEU A 14 14.49 5.67 2.81
CA LEU A 14 13.62 6.66 3.43
C LEU A 14 12.85 6.01 4.58
N ARG A 15 12.81 6.66 5.73
CA ARG A 15 12.06 6.25 6.92
C ARG A 15 11.13 7.38 7.33
N ALA A 16 9.90 7.03 7.68
CA ALA A 16 8.90 7.98 8.14
C ALA A 16 7.89 7.28 9.05
N SER A 17 7.22 8.07 9.89
CA SER A 17 6.06 7.66 10.68
C SER A 17 4.82 8.31 10.10
N ILE A 18 3.72 7.57 9.99
CA ILE A 18 2.44 8.07 9.49
C ILE A 18 1.49 8.18 10.67
N GLU A 19 1.06 9.39 10.99
CA GLU A 19 0.04 9.65 11.98
C GLU A 19 -1.35 9.67 11.32
N LEU A 20 -2.32 9.02 11.94
CA LEU A 20 -3.69 9.01 11.48
C LEU A 20 -4.44 10.18 12.11
N LEU A 21 -4.79 11.18 11.29
CA LEU A 21 -5.61 12.31 11.74
C LEU A 21 -7.10 11.93 11.84
N THR A 22 -7.52 10.89 11.13
CA THR A 22 -8.89 10.35 11.13
C THR A 22 -8.85 8.82 11.11
N GLY A 23 -9.99 8.16 11.31
CA GLY A 23 -10.12 6.72 11.13
C GLY A 23 -9.66 6.28 9.74
N LEU A 24 -8.81 5.24 9.67
CA LEU A 24 -8.32 4.65 8.43
C LEU A 24 -8.85 3.23 8.27
N HIS A 25 -9.53 2.99 7.15
CA HIS A 25 -9.95 1.66 6.74
C HIS A 25 -9.20 1.25 5.48
N ILE A 26 -8.45 0.15 5.55
CA ILE A 26 -7.87 -0.54 4.39
C ILE A 26 -8.43 -1.95 4.41
N GLY A 27 -9.27 -2.27 3.43
CA GLY A 27 -9.92 -3.58 3.32
C GLY A 27 -8.89 -4.68 3.09
N GLY A 28 -9.04 -5.79 3.82
CA GLY A 28 -8.37 -7.05 3.53
C GLY A 28 -9.26 -8.00 2.73
N ALA A 29 -8.70 -9.14 2.31
CA ALA A 29 -9.54 -10.27 1.93
C ALA A 29 -10.41 -10.64 3.15
N ALA A 30 -11.70 -10.87 2.92
CA ALA A 30 -12.51 -11.51 3.94
C ALA A 30 -11.83 -12.85 4.28
N GLY A 31 -11.49 -13.06 5.55
CA GLY A 31 -11.21 -14.42 6.02
C GLY A 31 -12.38 -15.32 5.66
N GLY A 32 -12.16 -16.63 5.60
CA GLY A 32 -13.22 -17.60 5.29
C GLY A 32 -14.51 -17.28 6.05
N LEU A 33 -15.67 -17.53 5.43
CA LEU A 33 -17.00 -17.26 6.00
C LEU A 33 -17.10 -17.77 7.44
N GLU A 34 -16.80 -16.91 8.40
CA GLU A 34 -16.93 -17.17 9.82
C GLU A 34 -18.31 -16.70 10.27
N ILE A 35 -19.03 -17.57 10.98
CA ILE A 35 -20.34 -17.24 11.54
C ILE A 35 -20.13 -16.11 12.56
N GLY A 36 -20.67 -14.93 12.28
CA GLY A 36 -20.48 -13.73 13.12
C GLY A 36 -19.26 -12.88 12.75
N GLY A 37 -18.64 -13.11 11.59
CA GLY A 37 -17.53 -12.30 11.08
C GLY A 37 -17.92 -10.84 10.79
N LEU A 38 -16.92 -9.95 10.78
CA LEU A 38 -17.09 -8.53 10.46
C LEU A 38 -17.29 -8.34 8.94
N ASP A 39 -18.32 -7.60 8.51
CA ASP A 39 -18.62 -7.39 7.09
C ASP A 39 -17.48 -6.72 6.29
N LYS A 40 -16.73 -5.80 6.92
CA LYS A 40 -15.65 -5.03 6.30
C LYS A 40 -14.39 -5.08 7.16
N PRO A 41 -13.64 -6.20 7.14
CA PRO A 41 -12.45 -6.33 7.96
C PRO A 41 -11.35 -5.38 7.48
N VAL A 42 -10.67 -4.75 8.44
CA VAL A 42 -9.41 -4.04 8.19
C VAL A 42 -8.30 -5.08 8.04
N ILE A 43 -7.42 -4.88 7.07
CA ILE A 43 -6.28 -5.76 6.85
C ILE A 43 -5.35 -5.76 8.08
N ARG A 44 -4.93 -6.96 8.50
CA ARG A 44 -4.09 -7.17 9.68
C ARG A 44 -2.85 -7.99 9.33
N ASN A 45 -1.77 -7.76 10.06
CA ASN A 45 -0.57 -8.59 9.97
C ASN A 45 -0.90 -10.00 10.54
N PRO A 46 -0.68 -11.10 9.80
CA PRO A 46 -1.04 -12.45 10.26
C PRO A 46 -0.25 -12.91 11.50
N ILE A 47 0.90 -12.29 11.80
CA ILE A 47 1.75 -12.66 12.94
C ILE A 47 1.33 -11.89 14.20
N THR A 48 1.06 -10.59 14.09
CA THR A 48 0.77 -9.73 15.25
C THR A 48 -0.71 -9.39 15.44
N ASN A 49 -1.54 -9.73 14.45
CA ASN A 49 -2.96 -9.36 14.34
C ASN A 49 -3.25 -7.84 14.39
N GLN A 50 -2.22 -7.01 14.22
CA GLN A 50 -2.33 -5.55 14.22
C GLN A 50 -2.71 -5.03 12.84
N PRO A 51 -3.58 -4.00 12.74
CA PRO A 51 -3.80 -3.27 11.50
C PRO A 51 -2.49 -2.67 10.96
N TYR A 52 -2.31 -2.66 9.65
CA TYR A 52 -1.15 -2.04 9.02
C TYR A 52 -1.52 -1.41 7.68
N ILE A 53 -0.63 -0.53 7.18
CA ILE A 53 -0.74 0.05 5.83
C ILE A 53 0.10 -0.82 4.88
N PRO A 54 -0.49 -1.52 3.90
CA PRO A 54 0.28 -2.29 2.93
C PRO A 54 1.13 -1.40 2.04
N GLY A 55 2.35 -1.85 1.73
CA GLY A 55 3.26 -1.13 0.84
C GLY A 55 2.67 -0.92 -0.57
N SER A 56 1.87 -1.86 -1.07
CA SER A 56 1.14 -1.74 -2.34
C SER A 56 0.10 -0.62 -2.30
N SER A 57 -0.68 -0.52 -1.22
CA SER A 57 -1.69 0.53 -1.03
C SER A 57 -1.05 1.92 -0.95
N LEU A 58 0.04 2.07 -0.17
CA LEU A 58 0.76 3.33 -0.06
C LEU A 58 1.38 3.74 -1.40
N LYS A 59 2.10 2.83 -2.07
CA LYS A 59 2.70 3.06 -3.39
C LYS A 59 1.65 3.43 -4.43
N GLY A 60 0.53 2.71 -4.46
CA GLY A 60 -0.58 2.94 -5.39
C GLY A 60 -1.21 4.31 -5.21
N LYS A 61 -1.42 4.75 -3.96
CA LYS A 61 -1.97 6.08 -3.67
C LYS A 61 -1.03 7.20 -4.10
N LEU A 62 0.26 7.07 -3.80
CA LEU A 62 1.27 8.05 -4.25
C LEU A 62 1.34 8.11 -5.78
N ARG A 63 1.34 6.96 -6.44
CA ARG A 63 1.32 6.87 -7.90
C ARG A 63 0.09 7.56 -8.51
N SER A 64 -1.12 7.22 -8.05
CA SER A 64 -2.34 7.77 -8.65
C SER A 64 -2.50 9.27 -8.42
N LEU A 65 -2.01 9.79 -7.29
CA LEU A 65 -1.94 11.23 -7.04
C LEU A 65 -0.95 11.92 -7.99
N MET A 66 0.25 11.35 -8.16
CA MET A 66 1.24 11.89 -9.09
C MET A 66 0.75 11.86 -10.53
N GLU A 67 0.18 10.74 -10.99
CA GLU A 67 -0.41 10.63 -12.34
C GLU A 67 -1.46 11.72 -12.56
N LYS A 68 -2.32 11.98 -11.56
CA LYS A 68 -3.32 13.03 -11.64
C LYS A 68 -2.72 14.44 -11.71
N VAL A 69 -1.66 14.70 -10.95
CA VAL A 69 -0.94 15.99 -10.95
C VAL A 69 -0.25 16.25 -12.29
N TYR A 70 0.33 15.21 -12.91
CA TYR A 70 1.06 15.33 -14.17
C TYR A 70 0.22 15.07 -15.42
N GLY A 71 -1.10 14.84 -15.28
CA GLY A 71 -2.00 14.55 -16.41
C GLY A 71 -1.69 13.22 -17.12
N ALA A 72 -1.08 12.27 -16.43
CA ALA A 72 -0.78 10.95 -16.97
C ALA A 72 -2.04 10.04 -16.98
N PRO A 73 -2.09 9.02 -17.85
CA PRO A 73 -3.17 8.05 -17.86
C PRO A 73 -3.34 7.39 -16.49
N GLN A 74 -4.56 7.38 -15.96
CA GLN A 74 -4.90 6.69 -14.72
C GLN A 74 -5.16 5.22 -15.04
N THR A 75 -4.49 4.30 -14.34
CA THR A 75 -4.67 2.84 -14.46
C THR A 75 -5.27 2.24 -13.20
#